data_AF-A0A1Q5QXW4-F1
#
_entry.id   AF-A0A1Q5QXW4-F1
#
_cell.length_a   1.000
_cell.length_b   1.000
_cell.length_c   1.000
_cell.angle_alpha   90.00
_cell.angle_beta   90.00
_cell.angle_gamma   90.00
#
_symmetry.space_group_name_H-M   'P 1'
#
loop_
_entity.id
_entity.type
_entity.pdbx_description
1 polymer ?
#
loop_
_entity_poly.entity_id
_entity_poly.type
_entity_poly.pdbx_seq_one_letter_code
_entity_poly.pdbx_strand_id
1 'polypeptide(L)' 'MTNDTAVYDAMCLDPSSEDNWIYRMGTREAITRDGLAIDPRSLAFCPHEWIDESGYVDMKLVQRSPRPFSV' A
#
# COMPACT_ATOMS: atom_id res chain seq x y z
N MET A 1 1.65 -10.83 15.73
CA MET A 1 1.64 -9.82 14.65
C MET A 1 0.46 -8.93 14.87
N THR A 2 0.71 -7.65 15.11
CA THR A 2 -0.32 -6.61 15.23
C THR A 2 -0.35 -5.87 13.91
N ASN A 3 -1.54 -5.56 13.41
CA ASN A 3 -1.72 -4.72 12.23
C ASN A 3 -1.71 -3.26 12.69
N ASP A 4 -0.53 -2.70 12.93
CA ASP A 4 -0.35 -1.34 13.47
C ASP A 4 0.21 -0.34 12.44
N THR A 5 0.67 -0.82 11.28
CA THR A 5 1.23 0.05 10.24
C THR A 5 0.15 0.42 9.22
N ALA A 6 -0.13 1.71 9.10
CA ALA A 6 -1.09 2.25 8.14
C ALA A 6 -0.51 2.25 6.73
N VAL A 7 -1.25 1.64 5.80
CA VAL A 7 -0.92 1.57 4.39
C VAL A 7 -2.12 1.99 3.54
N TYR A 8 -1.83 2.43 2.32
CA TYR A 8 -2.81 2.95 1.38
C TYR A 8 -2.51 2.42 -0.02
N ASP A 9 -3.53 2.31 -0.85
CA ASP A 9 -3.36 2.07 -2.28
C ASP A 9 -2.74 3.31 -2.95
N ALA A 10 -1.70 3.05 -3.73
CA ALA A 10 -1.03 4.05 -4.56
C ALA A 10 -1.70 4.14 -5.93
N MET A 11 -1.91 5.35 -6.39
CA MET A 11 -2.51 5.66 -7.69
C MET A 11 -1.50 6.41 -8.56
N CYS A 12 -1.40 6.05 -9.84
CA CYS A 12 -0.70 6.85 -10.83
C CYS A 12 -1.70 7.88 -11.37
N LEU A 13 -1.45 9.18 -11.25
CA LEU A 13 -2.31 10.19 -11.86
C LEU A 13 -1.95 10.42 -13.34
N ASP A 14 -1.58 9.37 -14.06
CA ASP A 14 -1.22 9.50 -15.47
C ASP A 14 -2.49 9.76 -16.30
N PRO A 15 -2.64 10.95 -16.91
CA PRO A 15 -3.88 11.33 -17.60
C PRO A 15 -4.15 10.50 -18.87
N SER A 16 -3.21 9.64 -19.29
CA SER A 16 -3.33 8.74 -20.44
C SER A 16 -3.67 7.30 -20.07
N SER A 17 -3.73 6.95 -18.79
CA SER A 17 -4.08 5.61 -18.32
C SER A 17 -5.53 5.59 -17.85
N GLU A 18 -6.38 4.83 -18.54
CA GLU A 18 -7.82 4.73 -18.27
C GLU A 18 -8.13 4.09 -16.91
N ASP A 19 -7.15 3.40 -16.30
CA ASP A 19 -7.19 2.83 -14.96
C ASP A 19 -5.94 3.22 -14.17
N ASN A 20 -6.10 4.19 -13.28
CA ASN A 20 -5.02 4.90 -12.58
C ASN A 20 -4.58 4.25 -11.24
N TRP A 21 -4.98 3.00 -11.00
CA TRP A 21 -4.60 2.29 -9.78
C TRP A 21 -3.32 1.49 -10.01
N ILE A 22 -2.29 1.75 -9.19
CA ILE A 22 -1.15 0.85 -9.13
C ILE A 22 -1.52 -0.20 -8.09
N TYR A 23 -1.35 -1.49 -8.41
CA TYR A 23 -1.46 -2.60 -7.44
C TYR A 23 -0.28 -2.56 -6.44
N ARG A 24 -0.15 -1.45 -5.71
CA ARG A 24 0.90 -1.21 -4.71
C ARG A 24 0.26 -0.53 -3.52
N MET A 25 0.33 -1.20 -2.37
CA MET A 25 0.04 -0.60 -1.08
C MET A 25 1.34 -0.17 -0.42
N GLY A 26 1.36 1.00 0.19
CA GLY A 26 2.53 1.49 0.90
C GLY A 26 2.19 2.50 1.96
N THR A 27 3.20 2.91 2.72
CA THR A 27 3.03 3.99 3.69
C THR A 27 2.79 5.30 2.94
N ARG A 28 2.11 6.24 3.60
CA ARG A 28 1.90 7.59 3.05
C ARG A 28 3.21 8.24 2.62
N GLU A 29 4.28 8.05 3.40
CA GLU A 29 5.60 8.60 3.14
C GLU A 29 6.21 8.04 1.86
N ALA A 30 6.15 6.71 1.65
CA ALA A 30 6.67 6.06 0.46
C ALA A 30 5.94 6.50 -0.81
N ILE A 31 4.60 6.52 -0.77
CA ILE A 31 3.76 6.91 -1.90
C ILE A 31 4.02 8.38 -2.29
N THR A 32 4.10 9.27 -1.29
CA THR A 32 4.39 10.69 -1.52
C THR A 32 5.81 10.90 -2.07
N ARG A 33 6.81 10.17 -1.55
CA ARG A 33 8.20 10.23 -2.03
C ARG A 33 8.30 9.88 -3.50
N ASP A 34 7.53 8.89 -3.95
CA ASP A 34 7.57 8.40 -5.32
C ASP A 34 6.66 9.21 -6.27
N GLY A 35 6.01 10.28 -5.78
CA GLY A 35 5.18 11.18 -6.58
C GLY A 35 3.82 10.58 -6.97
N LEU A 36 3.41 9.52 -6.29
CA LEU A 36 2.13 8.84 -6.52
C LEU A 36 1.02 9.50 -5.70
N ALA A 37 -0.23 9.34 -6.15
CA ALA A 37 -1.38 9.74 -5.38
C ALA A 37 -1.81 8.63 -4.40
N ILE A 38 -2.43 9.04 -3.31
CA ILE A 38 -3.01 8.13 -2.32
C ILE A 38 -4.51 8.09 -2.55
N ASP A 39 -5.09 6.89 -2.66
CA ASP A 39 -6.54 6.79 -2.59
C ASP A 39 -7.02 7.05 -1.15
N PRO A 40 -7.83 8.10 -0.91
CA PRO A 40 -8.22 8.48 0.45
C PRO A 40 -9.18 7.48 1.12
N ARG A 41 -9.71 6.48 0.40
CA ARG A 41 -10.63 5.46 0.91
C ARG A 41 -9.94 4.13 1.21
N SER A 42 -8.67 3.97 0.82
CA SER A 42 -7.91 2.72 0.85
C SER A 42 -7.15 2.44 2.16
N LEU A 43 -7.47 3.14 3.26
CA LEU A 43 -6.77 2.94 4.52
C LEU A 43 -6.91 1.48 4.99
N ALA A 44 -5.77 0.81 5.10
CA ALA A 44 -5.66 -0.53 5.67
C ALA A 44 -4.51 -0.58 6.67
N PHE A 45 -4.53 -1.61 7.52
CA PHE A 45 -3.45 -1.87 8.47
C PHE A 45 -2.82 -3.24 8.21
N CYS A 46 -1.48 -3.28 8.20
CA CYS A 46 -0.70 -4.50 8.10
C CYS A 46 0.38 -4.57 9.20
N PRO A 47 0.99 -5.74 9.42
CA PRO A 47 2.17 -5.85 10.27
C PRO A 47 3.33 -5.02 9.72
N HIS A 48 4.08 -4.37 10.61
CA HIS A 48 5.27 -3.62 10.21
C HIS A 48 6.29 -4.48 9.44
N GLU A 49 6.39 -5.76 9.79
CA GLU A 49 7.25 -6.76 9.16
C GLU A 49 6.94 -6.99 7.67
N TRP A 50 5.79 -6.52 7.17
CA TRP A 50 5.43 -6.64 5.76
C TRP A 50 5.88 -5.45 4.93
N ILE A 51 6.41 -4.40 5.55
CA ILE A 51 6.91 -3.23 4.85
C ILE A 51 8.36 -3.47 4.43
N ASP A 52 8.63 -3.35 3.13
CA ASP A 52 9.98 -3.43 2.58
C ASP A 52 10.78 -2.14 2.87
N GLU A 53 12.09 -2.16 2.60
CA GLU A 53 12.99 -1.01 2.78
C GLU A 53 12.53 0.27 2.05
N SER A 54 11.75 0.11 0.98
CA SER A 54 11.18 1.20 0.19
C SER A 54 9.90 1.79 0.80
N GLY A 55 9.33 1.15 1.82
CA GLY A 55 8.10 1.56 2.49
C GLY A 55 6.81 1.02 1.85
N TYR A 56 6.89 -0.01 1.01
CA TYR A 56 5.71 -0.67 0.41
C TYR A 56 5.46 -2.05 1.03
N VAL A 57 4.22 -2.50 0.91
CA VAL A 57 3.82 -3.84 1.38
C VAL A 57 4.40 -4.91 0.45
N ASP A 58 5.13 -5.86 1.01
CA ASP A 58 5.56 -7.06 0.31
C ASP A 58 4.36 -7.99 0.06
N MET A 59 3.90 -8.02 -1.19
CA MET A 59 2.74 -8.82 -1.59
C MET A 59 2.94 -10.33 -1.41
N LYS A 60 4.18 -10.84 -1.35
CA LYS A 60 4.43 -12.28 -1.10
C LYS A 60 4.10 -12.64 0.35
N LEU A 61 4.26 -11.71 1.28
CA LEU A 61 3.85 -11.89 2.68
C LEU A 61 2.33 -11.80 2.82
N VAL A 62 1.70 -10.87 2.09
CA VAL A 62 0.24 -10.72 2.02
C VAL A 62 -0.42 -12.02 1.52
N GLN A 63 0.04 -12.58 0.40
CA GLN A 63 -0.55 -13.80 -0.18
C GLN A 63 -0.41 -15.05 0.70
N ARG A 64 0.59 -15.07 1.59
CA ARG A 64 0.82 -16.17 2.54
C ARG A 64 -0.01 -16.03 3.81
N SER A 65 -0.61 -14.88 4.07
CA SER A 65 -1.36 -14.64 5.29
C SER A 65 -2.84 -14.98 5.12
N PRO A 66 -3.43 -15.80 6.02
CA PRO A 66 -4.86 -16.11 5.98
C PRO A 66 -5.76 -14.91 6.32
N ARG A 67 -5.20 -13.82 6.86
CA ARG A 67 -5.90 -12.54 7.12
C ARG A 67 -4.96 -11.38 6.76
N PRO A 68 -4.97 -10.92 5.50
CA PRO A 68 -3.97 -9.99 5.01
C PRO A 68 -4.09 -8.57 5.57
N PHE A 69 -5.30 -8.08 5.82
CA PHE A 69 -5.50 -6.71 6.27
C PHE A 69 -6.61 -6.64 7.33
N SER A 70 -6.53 -5.66 8.21
CA SER A 70 -7.68 -5.21 9.01
C SER A 70 -8.19 -3.90 8.42
N VAL A 71 -9.51 -3.86 8.16
CA VAL A 71 -10.28 -2.66 7.79
C VAL A 71 -10.63 -1.89 9.04
#